data_AF-A0A6A3SPS0-F1
#
_entry.id   AF-A0A6A3SPS0-F1
#
_cell.length_a   1.000
_cell.length_b   1.000
_cell.length_c   1.000
_cell.angle_alpha   90.00
_cell.angle_beta   90.00
_cell.angle_gamma   90.00
#
_symmetry.space_group_name_H-M   'P 1'
#
loop_
_entity.id
_entity.type
_entity.pdbx_description
1 polymer ?
#
loop_
_entity_poly.entity_id
_entity_poly.type
_entity_poly.pdbx_seq_one_letter_code
_entity_poly.pdbx_strand_id
1 'polypeptide(L)'
;MEPVRDDLCFWCGAAHCEWENYAEELWLAAGRVQRKLLRCKHRNRALRQTLSRLYLYQKAGNLRGPVPRCVAKKLMEYWLDSPKV
;
A
#
# COMPACT_ATOMS: atom_id res chain seq x y z
N MET A 1 23.55 -1.90 28.02
CA MET A 1 23.15 -2.80 26.92
C MET A 1 21.79 -2.29 26.48
N GLU A 2 21.75 -1.45 25.45
CA GLU A 2 20.47 -0.96 24.92
C GLU A 2 19.67 -2.17 24.41
N PRO A 3 18.36 -2.27 24.67
CA PRO A 3 17.57 -3.34 24.10
C PRO A 3 17.61 -3.16 22.58
N VAL A 4 18.20 -4.13 21.89
CA VAL A 4 18.02 -4.27 20.44
C VAL A 4 16.52 -4.45 20.27
N ARG A 5 15.82 -3.37 19.94
CA ARG A 5 14.45 -3.47 19.49
C ARG A 5 14.56 -4.30 18.22
N ASP A 6 14.01 -5.50 18.24
CA ASP A 6 13.64 -6.18 17.02
C ASP A 6 12.64 -5.27 16.32
N ASP A 7 13.14 -4.29 15.55
CA ASP A 7 12.37 -3.36 14.73
C ASP A 7 11.80 -4.09 13.50
N LEU A 8 11.37 -5.34 13.69
CA LEU A 8 10.73 -6.14 12.68
C LEU A 8 9.31 -5.64 12.52
N CYS A 9 8.92 -5.39 11.28
CA CYS A 9 7.55 -5.05 10.96
C CYS A 9 6.60 -6.17 11.44
N PHE A 10 5.65 -5.83 12.32
CA PHE A 10 4.65 -6.77 12.83
C PHE A 10 3.90 -7.56 11.74
N TRP A 11 3.73 -6.97 10.56
CA TRP A 11 2.94 -7.57 9.47
C TRP A 11 3.74 -8.37 8.46
N CYS A 12 5.03 -8.09 8.28
CA CYS A 12 5.86 -8.78 7.28
C CYS A 12 7.13 -9.42 7.83
N GLY A 13 7.43 -9.23 9.12
CA GLY A 13 8.60 -9.83 9.80
C GLY A 13 9.95 -9.31 9.31
N ALA A 14 9.98 -8.29 8.45
CA ALA A 14 11.21 -7.70 7.93
C ALA A 14 11.68 -6.54 8.80
N ALA A 15 13.00 -6.43 8.99
CA ALA A 15 13.63 -5.29 9.68
C ALA A 15 13.41 -3.96 8.95
N HIS A 16 13.31 -4.00 7.63
CA HIS A 16 12.84 -2.87 6.83
C HIS A 16 11.46 -3.20 6.26
N CYS A 17 10.44 -2.50 6.75
CA CYS A 17 9.08 -2.75 6.33
C CYS A 17 8.92 -2.45 4.83
N GLU A 18 8.35 -3.39 4.07
CA GLU A 18 8.05 -3.18 2.66
C GLU A 18 7.13 -1.97 2.41
N TRP A 19 6.28 -1.60 3.37
CA TRP A 19 5.50 -0.36 3.20
C TRP A 19 6.41 0.87 3.21
N GLU A 20 7.34 0.95 4.14
CA GLU A 20 8.21 2.12 4.32
C GLU A 20 9.09 2.35 3.10
N ASN A 21 9.56 1.28 2.47
CA ASN A 21 10.39 1.34 1.26
C ASN A 21 9.68 1.92 0.03
N TYR A 22 8.35 1.88 -0.02
CA TYR A 22 7.57 2.31 -1.20
C TYR A 22 6.47 3.33 -0.87
N ALA A 23 6.38 3.77 0.39
CA ALA A 23 5.26 4.60 0.86
C ALA A 23 5.21 5.92 0.11
N GLU A 24 6.36 6.56 -0.08
CA GLU A 24 6.46 7.86 -0.75
C GLU A 24 5.96 7.79 -2.19
N GLU A 25 6.44 6.83 -2.98
CA GLU A 25 6.02 6.66 -4.38
C GLU A 25 4.54 6.32 -4.47
N LEU A 26 4.03 5.49 -3.55
CA LEU A 26 2.63 5.13 -3.50
C LEU A 26 1.74 6.33 -3.13
N TRP A 27 2.18 7.22 -2.23
CA TRP A 27 1.47 8.46 -1.92
C TRP A 27 1.42 9.41 -3.11
N LEU A 28 2.55 9.62 -3.79
CA LEU A 28 2.62 10.44 -5.00
C LEU A 28 1.73 9.87 -6.12
N ALA A 29 1.75 8.55 -6.31
CA ALA A 29 0.89 7.86 -7.25
C ALA A 29 -0.60 8.00 -6.87
N ALA A 30 -0.92 7.91 -5.57
CA ALA A 30 -2.29 8.02 -5.10
C ALA A 30 -2.91 9.36 -5.47
N GLY A 31 -2.20 10.48 -5.28
CA GLY A 31 -2.69 11.80 -5.67
C GLY A 31 -2.93 11.95 -7.18
N ARG A 32 -2.13 11.26 -8.02
CA ARG A 32 -2.36 11.22 -9.48
C ARG A 32 -3.56 10.36 -9.85
N VAL A 33 -3.71 9.18 -9.24
CA VAL A 33 -4.77 8.22 -9.55
C VAL A 33 -6.12 8.72 -9.03
N GLN A 34 -6.18 9.32 -7.84
CA GLN A 34 -7.41 9.85 -7.25
C GLN A 34 -8.10 10.88 -8.16
N ARG A 35 -7.33 11.76 -8.81
CA ARG A 35 -7.85 12.73 -9.78
C ARG A 35 -8.54 12.08 -10.98
N LYS A 36 -8.13 10.87 -11.37
CA LYS A 36 -8.75 10.10 -12.46
C LYS A 36 -9.97 9.31 -12.02
N LEU A 37 -10.14 9.07 -10.72
CA LEU A 37 -11.21 8.24 -10.15
C LEU A 37 -12.36 9.06 -9.56
N LEU A 38 -12.46 10.36 -9.87
CA LEU A 38 -13.48 11.25 -9.29
C LEU A 38 -14.92 10.76 -9.48
N ARG A 39 -15.21 10.09 -10.60
CA ARG A 39 -16.56 9.57 -10.92
C ARG A 39 -16.75 8.09 -10.58
N CYS A 40 -15.76 7.45 -9.97
CA CYS A 40 -15.83 6.03 -9.66
C CYS A 40 -16.57 5.81 -8.32
N LYS A 41 -17.70 5.09 -8.36
CA LYS A 41 -18.48 4.71 -7.16
C LYS A 41 -17.63 4.01 -6.09
N HIS A 42 -16.66 3.20 -6.51
CA HIS A 42 -15.75 2.48 -5.62
C HIS A 42 -14.32 3.02 -5.71
N ARG A 43 -14.18 4.35 -5.62
CA ARG A 43 -12.91 5.08 -5.79
C ARG A 43 -11.77 4.49 -4.95
N ASN A 44 -11.99 4.26 -3.65
CA ASN A 44 -10.92 3.82 -2.76
C ASN A 44 -10.53 2.36 -3.02
N ARG A 45 -11.49 1.48 -3.31
CA ARG A 45 -11.20 0.11 -3.79
C ARG A 45 -10.37 0.12 -5.08
N ALA A 46 -10.77 0.92 -6.08
CA ALA A 46 -10.05 1.03 -7.36
C ALA A 46 -8.64 1.63 -7.17
N LEU A 47 -8.51 2.61 -6.27
CA LEU A 47 -7.24 3.20 -5.87
C LEU A 47 -6.32 2.15 -5.23
N ARG A 48 -6.79 1.42 -4.21
CA ARG A 48 -6.02 0.36 -3.55
C ARG A 48 -5.53 -0.69 -4.55
N GLN A 49 -6.41 -1.15 -5.46
CA GLN A 49 -6.02 -2.10 -6.51
C GLN A 49 -4.94 -1.54 -7.44
N THR A 50 -5.03 -0.27 -7.81
CA THR A 50 -4.04 0.39 -8.67
C THR A 50 -2.71 0.52 -7.94
N LEU A 51 -2.72 0.96 -6.68
CA LEU A 51 -1.52 1.10 -5.85
C LEU A 51 -0.87 -0.26 -5.58
N SER A 52 -1.65 -1.31 -5.34
CA SER A 52 -1.14 -2.69 -5.23
C SER A 52 -0.37 -3.13 -6.48
N ARG A 53 -0.89 -2.82 -7.68
CA ARG A 53 -0.22 -3.16 -8.94
C ARG A 53 1.05 -2.33 -9.15
N LEU A 54 1.02 -1.05 -8.80
CA LEU A 54 2.19 -0.18 -8.88
C LEU A 54 3.31 -0.63 -7.94
N TYR A 55 2.97 -1.00 -6.70
CA TYR A 55 3.91 -1.61 -5.77
C TYR A 55 4.56 -2.87 -6.36
N LEU A 56 3.77 -3.80 -6.90
CA LEU A 56 4.30 -5.03 -7.50
C LEU A 56 5.23 -4.74 -8.68
N TYR A 57 4.86 -3.74 -9.49
CA TYR A 57 5.68 -3.33 -10.64
C TYR A 57 7.00 -2.72 -10.20
N GLN A 58 7.00 -1.85 -9.20
CA GLN A 58 8.22 -1.26 -8.66
C GLN A 58 9.13 -2.31 -8.01
N LYS A 59 8.54 -3.27 -7.29
CA LYS A 59 9.29 -4.33 -6.61
C LYS A 59 9.88 -5.38 -7.54
N ALA A 60 9.11 -5.85 -8.51
CA ALA A 60 9.41 -7.06 -9.26
C ALA A 60 9.29 -6.91 -10.79
N GLY A 61 9.04 -5.70 -11.29
CA GLY A 61 8.83 -5.44 -12.71
C GLY A 61 7.53 -6.03 -13.28
N ASN A 62 6.62 -6.53 -12.44
CA ASN A 62 5.39 -7.20 -12.84
C ASN A 62 4.16 -6.61 -12.16
N LEU A 63 3.02 -6.58 -12.86
CA LEU A 63 1.75 -6.05 -12.33
C LEU A 63 0.92 -7.09 -11.56
N ARG A 64 1.41 -8.33 -11.45
CA ARG A 64 0.72 -9.46 -10.82
C ARG A 64 1.58 -10.09 -9.74
N GLY A 65 0.92 -10.63 -8.71
CA GLY A 65 1.58 -11.32 -7.61
C GLY A 65 0.92 -11.03 -6.26
N PRO A 66 1.34 -11.74 -5.22
CA PRO A 66 0.87 -11.49 -3.86
C PRO A 66 1.45 -10.19 -3.32
N VAL A 67 0.59 -9.30 -2.83
CA VAL A 67 1.01 -8.10 -2.08
C VAL A 67 1.27 -8.50 -0.62
N PRO A 68 2.42 -8.15 -0.03
CA PRO A 68 2.68 -8.44 1.37
C PRO A 68 1.64 -7.84 2.31
N ARG A 69 1.41 -8.53 3.44
CA ARG A 69 0.38 -8.13 4.41
C ARG A 69 0.58 -6.72 4.95
N CYS A 70 1.81 -6.28 5.19
CA CYS A 70 2.11 -4.92 5.66
C CYS A 70 1.61 -3.85 4.68
N VAL A 71 1.91 -4.00 3.39
CA VAL A 71 1.47 -3.09 2.33
C VAL A 71 -0.05 -3.14 2.21
N ALA A 72 -0.64 -4.34 2.15
CA ALA A 72 -2.09 -4.50 2.06
C ALA A 72 -2.84 -3.84 3.24
N LYS A 73 -2.32 -3.98 4.47
CA LYS A 73 -2.88 -3.34 5.67
C LYS A 73 -2.81 -1.82 5.58
N LYS A 74 -1.64 -1.26 5.24
CA LYS A 74 -1.47 0.19 5.10
C LYS A 74 -2.33 0.78 3.98
N LEU A 75 -2.43 0.11 2.83
CA LEU A 75 -3.36 0.51 1.76
C LEU A 75 -4.82 0.56 2.24
N MET A 76 -5.25 -0.40 3.08
CA MET A 76 -6.59 -0.38 3.66
C MET A 76 -6.77 0.72 4.70
N GLU A 77 -5.78 0.95 5.56
CA GLU A 77 -5.79 2.00 6.59
C GLU A 77 -5.91 3.40 5.98
N TYR A 78 -5.12 3.73 4.95
CA TYR A 78 -5.10 5.07 4.38
C TYR A 78 -6.25 5.36 3.41
N TRP A 79 -6.78 4.33 2.75
CA TRP A 79 -7.86 4.49 1.77
C TRP A 79 -8.99 3.54 2.09
N LEU A 80 -9.66 3.72 3.22
CA LEU A 80 -10.83 2.93 3.63
C LEU A 80 -11.98 3.06 2.63
N ASP A 81 -12.75 1.98 2.42
CA ASP A 81 -14.03 2.14 1.72
C ASP A 81 -15.00 2.90 2.61
N SER A 82 -15.86 3.72 2.01
CA SER A 82 -16.99 4.29 2.75
C SER A 82 -17.79 3.12 3.36
N PRO A 83 -18.18 3.20 4.65
CA PRO A 83 -19.04 2.20 5.23
C PRO A 83 -20.30 2.06 4.37
N LYS A 84 -20.73 0.81 4.15
CA LYS A 84 -22.02 0.55 3.52
C LYS A 84 -23.06 1.15 4.47
N VAL A 85 -23.67 2.27 4.07
CA VAL A 85 -24.88 2.83 4.70
C VAL A 85 -26.04 1.90 4.38
#